data_AF-A0A524L2C2-F1
#
_entry.id   AF-A0A524L2C2-F1
#
_cell.length_a   1.000
_cell.length_b   1.000
_cell.length_c   1.000
_cell.angle_alpha   90.00
_cell.angle_beta   90.00
_cell.angle_gamma   90.00
#
_symmetry.space_group_name_H-M   'P 1'
#
loop_
_entity.id
_entity.type
_entity.pdbx_description
1 polymer ?
#
loop_
_entity_poly.entity_id
_entity_poly.type
_entity_poly.pdbx_seq_one_letter_code
_entity_poly.pdbx_strand_id
1 'polypeptide(L)'
;MFCHARETWVRPRSGSLSSHGEVDSVPSFLAPGQVHGTFDDRRYVVYQSEPTLHLGESPDVYPLYDSLIATLKQEIGVYRDLHTSYISEKDILSRSSLDELYENNSKKETYILKARILGEVRDKTVKKIAGSLDLGEDPDLSTLISYSDDGRRGSLMECQSELRALLVDISDLNKQNRALLDSSLFYVQRAIDFIGHIVSPGSGYARTGRLAVRNINGRVVHREG
;
A
#
# COMPACT_ATOMS: atom_id res chain seq x y z
N MET A 1 12.30 4.19 7.77
CA MET A 1 12.98 4.44 6.48
C MET A 1 12.54 3.41 5.42
N PHE A 2 11.23 3.16 5.24
CA PHE A 2 10.72 2.14 4.29
C PHE A 2 9.37 2.50 3.61
N CYS A 3 8.89 3.75 3.71
CA CYS A 3 7.59 4.15 3.15
C CYS A 3 7.59 4.60 1.68
N HIS A 4 8.74 4.71 1.00
CA HIS A 4 8.77 5.35 -0.33
C HIS A 4 8.87 4.41 -1.54
N ALA A 5 9.06 3.10 -1.37
CA ALA A 5 9.33 2.21 -2.52
C ALA A 5 8.13 1.38 -3.01
N ARG A 6 7.00 1.33 -2.28
CA ARG A 6 5.82 0.51 -2.65
C ARG A 6 4.61 1.31 -3.14
N GLU A 7 4.71 2.65 -3.18
CA GLU A 7 3.61 3.55 -3.59
C GLU A 7 3.39 3.64 -5.11
N THR A 8 4.24 3.00 -5.93
CA THR A 8 4.17 3.12 -7.39
C THR A 8 3.03 2.33 -8.06
N TRP A 9 2.48 1.30 -7.39
CA TRP A 9 1.50 0.38 -7.99
C TRP A 9 0.02 0.72 -7.69
N VAL A 10 -0.23 1.83 -6.99
CA VAL A 10 -1.53 2.13 -6.36
C VAL A 10 -2.07 3.52 -6.75
N ARG A 11 -1.67 4.06 -7.90
CA ARG A 11 -2.24 5.30 -8.44
C ARG A 11 -3.11 5.04 -9.67
N PRO A 12 -4.44 5.21 -9.60
CA PRO A 12 -5.21 5.47 -10.80
C PRO A 12 -4.84 6.86 -11.32
N ARG A 13 -4.46 6.96 -12.60
CA ARG A 13 -4.43 8.25 -13.31
C ARG A 13 -5.86 8.77 -13.35
N SER A 14 -6.16 9.83 -12.60
CA SER A 14 -7.41 10.57 -12.71
C SER A 14 -7.48 11.23 -14.08
N GLY A 15 -8.18 10.59 -15.01
CA GLY A 15 -8.62 11.20 -16.26
C GLY A 15 -9.71 12.23 -15.96
N SER A 16 -9.40 13.50 -16.21
CA SER A 16 -10.34 14.61 -16.21
C SER A 16 -11.30 14.46 -17.40
N LEU A 17 -12.53 14.01 -17.16
CA LEU A 17 -13.66 14.21 -18.07
C LEU A 17 -14.39 15.49 -17.64
N SER A 18 -14.18 16.55 -18.41
CA SER A 18 -15.01 17.75 -18.36
C SER A 18 -16.13 17.59 -19.40
N SER A 19 -17.34 17.54 -18.89
CA SER A 19 -18.63 17.66 -19.58
C SER A 19 -18.79 19.02 -20.28
N HIS A 20 -19.38 19.05 -21.48
CA HIS A 20 -20.21 20.17 -21.95
C HIS A 20 -21.00 19.83 -23.22
N GLY A 21 -22.31 20.17 -23.22
CA GLY A 21 -23.21 20.33 -24.37
C GLY A 21 -23.76 19.01 -24.95
N GLU A 22 -25.00 18.87 -25.41
CA GLU A 22 -26.04 19.85 -25.75
C GLU A 22 -27.37 19.10 -25.93
N VAL A 23 -28.45 19.85 -25.80
CA VAL A 23 -29.86 19.41 -25.78
C VAL A 23 -30.43 19.35 -27.20
N ASP A 24 -31.58 18.70 -27.33
CA ASP A 24 -32.58 18.82 -28.40
C ASP A 24 -32.35 18.04 -29.71
N SER A 25 -33.20 17.04 -29.95
CA SER A 25 -34.29 17.14 -30.94
C SER A 25 -34.92 15.77 -31.23
N VAL A 26 -36.19 15.63 -30.89
CA VAL A 26 -37.11 14.61 -31.43
C VAL A 26 -37.54 15.07 -32.84
N PRO A 27 -37.79 14.14 -33.78
CA PRO A 27 -39.13 14.18 -34.35
C PRO A 27 -39.79 12.79 -34.53
N SER A 28 -41.09 12.88 -34.34
CA SER A 28 -42.16 11.92 -34.49
C SER A 28 -42.43 11.47 -35.94
N PHE A 29 -42.98 10.25 -36.05
CA PHE A 29 -44.00 9.79 -37.03
C PHE A 29 -43.64 9.65 -38.52
N LEU A 30 -43.71 8.40 -39.05
CA LEU A 30 -44.70 7.99 -40.06
C LEU A 30 -44.75 6.43 -40.14
N ALA A 31 -45.96 5.89 -40.28
CA ALA A 31 -46.27 4.44 -40.34
C ALA A 31 -46.39 3.92 -41.81
N PRO A 32 -47.12 2.82 -42.11
CA PRO A 32 -46.65 1.44 -42.25
C PRO A 32 -46.75 0.92 -43.71
N GLY A 33 -46.14 -0.23 -44.02
CA GLY A 33 -46.32 -0.91 -45.31
C GLY A 33 -45.99 -2.40 -45.25
N GLN A 34 -47.03 -3.24 -45.18
CA GLN A 34 -46.96 -4.67 -45.48
C GLN A 34 -46.73 -4.89 -46.98
N VAL A 35 -45.89 -5.87 -47.32
CA VAL A 35 -46.16 -6.73 -48.49
C VAL A 35 -45.64 -8.14 -48.23
N HIS A 36 -46.56 -9.09 -48.35
CA HIS A 36 -46.32 -10.54 -48.40
C HIS A 36 -45.44 -10.91 -49.60
N GLY A 37 -44.59 -11.92 -49.41
CA GLY A 37 -43.87 -12.61 -50.48
C GLY A 37 -43.38 -13.97 -49.99
N THR A 38 -44.18 -14.99 -50.27
CA THR A 38 -43.94 -16.41 -50.01
C THR A 38 -42.90 -17.00 -50.97
N PHE A 39 -42.22 -18.07 -50.51
CA PHE A 39 -41.76 -19.22 -51.30
C PHE A 39 -40.54 -19.01 -52.23
N ASP A 40 -39.39 -19.65 -51.94
CA ASP A 40 -38.97 -20.84 -52.70
C ASP A 40 -37.74 -21.53 -52.05
N ASP A 41 -37.71 -22.82 -52.34
CA ASP A 41 -36.89 -23.95 -51.96
C ASP A 41 -35.43 -23.86 -52.47
N ARG A 42 -34.57 -24.69 -51.85
CA ARG A 42 -33.22 -25.12 -52.33
C ARG A 42 -32.08 -24.10 -52.27
N ARG A 43 -31.19 -24.32 -51.29
CA ARG A 43 -29.91 -25.02 -51.53
C ARG A 43 -29.15 -25.21 -50.21
N TYR A 44 -28.96 -26.47 -49.87
CA TYR A 44 -27.86 -26.92 -49.02
C TYR A 44 -26.55 -26.31 -49.55
N VAL A 45 -25.86 -25.55 -48.70
CA VAL A 45 -24.41 -25.39 -48.82
C VAL A 45 -23.83 -25.80 -47.49
N VAL A 46 -23.33 -27.04 -47.49
CA VAL A 46 -22.41 -27.57 -46.49
C VAL A 46 -21.15 -26.70 -46.55
N TYR A 47 -21.00 -25.77 -45.61
CA TYR A 47 -19.69 -25.26 -45.25
C TYR A 47 -19.13 -26.13 -44.14
N GLN A 48 -18.58 -27.28 -44.54
CA GLN A 48 -17.47 -27.87 -43.81
C GLN A 48 -16.28 -26.93 -43.99
N SER A 49 -15.94 -26.24 -42.92
CA SER A 49 -14.58 -25.78 -42.64
C SER A 49 -14.56 -25.45 -41.16
N GLU A 50 -14.39 -26.48 -40.33
CA GLU A 50 -13.70 -26.27 -39.06
C GLU A 50 -12.35 -25.63 -39.40
N PRO A 51 -12.06 -24.39 -38.96
CA PRO A 51 -10.67 -24.02 -38.84
C PRO A 51 -10.20 -24.74 -37.57
N THR A 52 -9.56 -25.89 -37.76
CA THR A 52 -8.57 -26.40 -36.82
C THR A 52 -7.49 -25.33 -36.69
N LEU A 53 -7.78 -24.33 -35.85
CA LEU A 53 -6.77 -23.44 -35.32
C LEU A 53 -5.85 -24.33 -34.51
N HIS A 54 -4.72 -24.64 -35.12
CA HIS A 54 -3.51 -25.06 -34.44
C HIS A 54 -3.33 -24.15 -33.22
N LEU A 55 -3.77 -24.61 -32.04
CA LEU A 55 -3.16 -24.23 -30.78
C LEU A 55 -1.72 -24.75 -30.88
N GLY A 56 -0.85 -23.97 -31.53
CA GLY A 56 0.52 -23.92 -31.08
C GLY A 56 0.45 -23.66 -29.59
N GLU A 57 1.00 -24.59 -28.82
CA GLU A 57 1.07 -24.56 -27.37
C GLU A 57 1.63 -23.20 -26.93
N SER A 58 0.74 -22.23 -26.71
CA SER A 58 1.08 -21.04 -25.95
C SER A 58 1.53 -21.53 -24.58
N PRO A 59 2.65 -21.05 -24.03
CA PRO A 59 3.08 -21.44 -22.70
C PRO A 59 1.90 -21.24 -21.76
N ASP A 60 1.38 -22.33 -21.19
CA ASP A 60 0.12 -22.34 -20.44
C ASP A 60 0.13 -21.21 -19.41
N VAL A 61 -0.59 -20.12 -19.69
CA VAL A 61 -0.54 -18.89 -18.88
C VAL A 61 -1.37 -19.06 -17.61
N TYR A 62 -2.34 -19.98 -17.63
CA TYR A 62 -3.23 -20.29 -16.53
C TYR A 62 -2.52 -20.74 -15.25
N PRO A 63 -1.55 -21.69 -15.26
CA PRO A 63 -0.78 -22.06 -14.07
C PRO A 63 0.09 -20.90 -13.55
N LEU A 64 0.52 -19.96 -14.41
CA LEU A 64 1.25 -18.77 -13.95
C LEU A 64 0.32 -17.84 -13.16
N TYR A 65 -0.93 -17.65 -13.61
CA TYR A 65 -1.93 -16.91 -12.85
C TYR A 65 -2.27 -17.58 -11.51
N ASP A 66 -2.42 -18.90 -11.49
CA ASP A 66 -2.71 -19.64 -10.25
C ASP A 66 -1.53 -19.53 -9.26
N SER A 67 -0.29 -19.59 -9.76
CA SER A 67 0.92 -19.32 -8.97
C SER A 67 0.98 -17.89 -8.43
N LEU A 68 0.57 -16.90 -9.24
CA LEU A 68 0.50 -15.50 -8.82
C LEU A 68 -0.52 -15.33 -7.70
N ILE A 69 -1.74 -15.88 -7.86
CA ILE A 69 -2.79 -15.83 -6.83
C ILE A 69 -2.32 -16.48 -5.53
N ALA A 70 -1.67 -17.65 -5.62
CA ALA A 70 -1.12 -18.32 -4.43
C ALA A 70 -0.08 -17.44 -3.71
N THR A 71 0.80 -16.78 -4.48
CA THR A 71 1.82 -15.87 -3.94
C THR A 71 1.19 -14.65 -3.28
N LEU A 72 0.17 -14.05 -3.89
CA LEU A 72 -0.58 -12.92 -3.32
C LEU A 72 -1.30 -13.31 -2.02
N LYS A 73 -1.90 -14.49 -1.95
CA LYS A 73 -2.52 -14.99 -0.71
C LYS A 73 -1.49 -15.22 0.41
N GLN A 74 -0.28 -15.68 0.07
CA GLN A 74 0.82 -15.78 1.03
C GLN A 74 1.29 -14.39 1.49
N GLU A 75 1.41 -13.42 0.58
CA GLU A 75 1.73 -12.02 0.95
C GLU A 75 0.70 -11.47 1.94
N ILE A 76 -0.60 -11.65 1.65
CA ILE A 76 -1.69 -11.25 2.53
C ILE A 76 -1.52 -11.84 3.93
N GLY A 77 -1.22 -13.14 4.04
CA GLY A 77 -0.96 -13.79 5.32
C GLY A 77 0.17 -13.12 6.10
N VAL A 78 1.30 -12.86 5.44
CA VAL A 78 2.44 -12.16 6.07
C VAL A 78 2.08 -10.72 6.48
N TYR A 79 1.29 -10.01 5.67
CA TYR A 79 0.83 -8.67 6.01
C TYR A 79 -0.15 -8.66 7.19
N ARG A 80 -1.03 -9.65 7.31
CA ARG A 80 -1.91 -9.81 8.49
C ARG A 80 -1.10 -10.10 9.76
N ASP A 81 -0.07 -10.94 9.67
CA ASP A 81 0.84 -11.20 10.80
C ASP A 81 1.58 -9.93 11.22
N LEU A 82 2.10 -9.18 10.23
CA LEU A 82 2.77 -7.91 10.47
C LEU A 82 1.82 -6.88 11.09
N HIS A 83 0.60 -6.77 10.59
CA HIS A 83 -0.44 -5.90 11.14
C HIS A 83 -0.73 -6.23 12.62
N THR A 84 -0.86 -7.52 12.94
CA THR A 84 -1.05 -7.98 14.32
C THR A 84 0.11 -7.58 15.23
N SER A 85 1.34 -7.63 14.72
CA SER A 85 2.54 -7.20 15.46
C SER A 85 2.59 -5.68 15.70
N TYR A 86 2.02 -4.86 14.81
CA TYR A 86 1.85 -3.43 15.05
C TYR A 86 0.77 -3.11 16.08
N ILE A 87 -0.32 -3.90 16.12
CA ILE A 87 -1.34 -3.78 17.18
C ILE A 87 -0.72 -4.13 18.54
N SER A 88 -0.02 -5.27 18.64
CA SER A 88 0.60 -5.69 19.90
C SER A 88 1.68 -4.72 20.38
N GLU A 89 2.41 -4.09 19.46
CA GLU A 89 3.40 -3.06 19.80
C GLU A 89 2.77 -1.92 20.61
N LYS A 90 1.57 -1.47 20.25
CA LYS A 90 0.88 -0.41 21.00
C LYS A 90 0.67 -0.79 22.47
N ASP A 91 0.25 -2.03 22.72
CA ASP A 91 0.05 -2.54 24.07
C ASP A 91 1.38 -2.69 24.83
N ILE A 92 2.43 -3.20 24.16
CA ILE A 92 3.77 -3.33 24.74
C ILE A 92 4.34 -1.96 25.12
N LEU A 93 4.20 -0.96 24.25
CA LEU A 93 4.63 0.41 24.51
C LEU A 93 3.87 1.03 25.70
N SER A 94 2.58 0.73 25.85
CA SER A 94 1.81 1.19 27.01
C SER A 94 2.31 0.61 28.33
N ARG A 95 2.84 -0.62 28.31
CA ARG A 95 3.39 -1.31 29.49
C ARG A 95 4.87 -1.04 29.73
N SER A 96 5.56 -0.39 28.78
CA SER A 96 6.99 -0.08 28.84
C SER A 96 7.90 -1.31 29.05
N SER A 97 7.50 -2.47 28.53
CA SER A 97 8.29 -3.71 28.62
C SER A 97 9.34 -3.76 27.50
N LEU A 98 10.62 -3.61 27.86
CA LEU A 98 11.73 -3.56 26.90
C LEU A 98 11.96 -4.91 26.21
N ASP A 99 11.90 -6.01 26.97
CA ASP A 99 12.15 -7.36 26.45
C ASP A 99 11.07 -7.77 25.43
N GLU A 100 9.80 -7.51 25.74
CA GLU A 100 8.69 -7.74 24.82
C GLU A 100 8.80 -6.88 23.56
N LEU A 101 9.30 -5.65 23.68
CA LEU A 101 9.52 -4.78 22.53
C LEU A 101 10.62 -5.32 21.62
N TYR A 102 11.73 -5.83 22.18
CA TYR A 102 12.79 -6.47 21.41
C TYR A 102 12.28 -7.73 20.69
N GLU A 103 11.53 -8.59 21.38
CA GLU A 103 10.95 -9.79 20.76
C GLU A 103 9.98 -9.42 19.63
N ASN A 104 9.13 -8.42 19.84
CA ASN A 104 8.20 -7.95 18.83
C ASN A 104 8.93 -7.33 17.63
N ASN A 105 10.02 -6.60 17.85
CA ASN A 105 10.83 -6.06 16.75
C ASN A 105 11.48 -7.18 15.91
N SER A 106 12.02 -8.22 16.56
CA SER A 106 12.58 -9.38 15.87
C SER A 106 11.54 -10.12 15.00
N LYS A 107 10.29 -10.24 15.49
CA LYS A 107 9.16 -10.76 14.71
C LYS A 107 8.87 -9.87 13.49
N LYS A 108 8.80 -8.55 13.66
CA LYS A 108 8.60 -7.60 12.54
C LYS A 108 9.68 -7.71 11.48
N GLU A 109 10.95 -7.78 11.86
CA GLU A 109 12.08 -7.97 10.94
C GLU A 109 11.92 -9.26 10.12
N THR A 110 11.50 -10.35 10.77
CA THR A 110 11.21 -11.63 10.11
C THR A 110 10.07 -11.50 9.09
N TYR A 111 8.97 -10.86 9.46
CA TYR A 111 7.83 -10.66 8.55
C TYR A 111 8.20 -9.75 7.37
N ILE A 112 8.98 -8.68 7.61
CA ILE A 112 9.47 -7.78 6.56
C ILE A 112 10.35 -8.56 5.56
N LEU A 113 11.25 -9.41 6.05
CA LEU A 113 12.10 -10.23 5.19
C LEU A 113 11.26 -11.22 4.36
N LYS A 114 10.28 -11.88 4.96
CA LYS A 114 9.34 -12.76 4.25
C LYS A 114 8.56 -12.01 3.17
N ALA A 115 8.04 -10.83 3.48
CA ALA A 115 7.30 -10.00 2.53
C ALA A 115 8.18 -9.55 1.35
N ARG A 116 9.48 -9.29 1.59
CA ARG A 116 10.45 -8.99 0.52
C ARG A 116 10.66 -10.19 -0.40
N ILE A 117 10.91 -11.37 0.15
CA ILE A 117 11.11 -12.60 -0.63
C ILE A 117 9.88 -12.90 -1.48
N LEU A 118 8.68 -12.81 -0.90
CA LEU A 118 7.44 -13.02 -1.64
C LEU A 118 7.22 -11.96 -2.74
N GLY A 119 7.58 -10.71 -2.48
CA GLY A 119 7.56 -9.65 -3.50
C GLY A 119 8.45 -9.97 -4.69
N GLU A 120 9.66 -10.49 -4.46
CA GLU A 120 10.55 -10.91 -5.54
C GLU A 120 9.99 -12.11 -6.33
N VAL A 121 9.32 -13.05 -5.66
CA VAL A 121 8.63 -14.17 -6.34
C VAL A 121 7.48 -13.65 -7.19
N ARG A 122 6.65 -12.75 -6.64
CA ARG A 122 5.55 -12.11 -7.34
C ARG A 122 6.04 -11.37 -8.58
N ASP A 123 7.07 -10.54 -8.45
CA ASP A 123 7.61 -9.76 -9.57
C ASP A 123 8.19 -10.67 -10.67
N LYS A 124 8.83 -11.79 -10.30
CA LYS A 124 9.28 -12.82 -11.26
C LYS A 124 8.10 -13.48 -11.99
N THR A 125 7.03 -13.81 -11.27
CA THR A 125 5.83 -14.43 -11.87
C THR A 125 5.11 -13.44 -12.79
N VAL A 126 4.99 -12.17 -12.39
CA VAL A 126 4.44 -11.10 -13.22
C VAL A 126 5.24 -10.93 -14.51
N LYS A 127 6.57 -10.90 -14.44
CA LYS A 127 7.43 -10.79 -15.63
C LYS A 127 7.27 -11.98 -16.59
N LYS A 128 7.07 -13.19 -16.06
CA LYS A 128 6.77 -14.37 -16.88
C LYS A 128 5.42 -14.25 -17.59
N ILE A 129 4.39 -13.80 -16.88
CA ILE A 129 3.06 -13.58 -17.47
C ILE A 129 3.12 -12.47 -18.53
N ALA A 130 3.82 -11.37 -18.24
CA ALA A 130 4.03 -10.27 -19.16
C ALA A 130 4.69 -10.74 -20.47
N GLY A 131 5.77 -11.53 -20.36
CA GLY A 131 6.45 -12.10 -21.52
C GLY A 131 5.59 -13.08 -22.33
N SER A 132 4.71 -13.85 -21.67
CA SER A 132 3.77 -14.74 -22.37
C SER A 132 2.64 -14.00 -23.10
N LEU A 133 2.27 -12.81 -22.62
CA LEU A 133 1.19 -11.98 -23.16
C LEU A 133 1.69 -10.81 -24.03
N ASP A 134 3.01 -10.72 -24.26
CA ASP A 134 3.69 -9.60 -24.92
C ASP A 134 3.28 -8.22 -24.34
N LEU A 135 3.05 -8.19 -23.03
CA LEU A 135 2.84 -6.96 -22.29
C LEU A 135 4.21 -6.34 -22.02
N GLY A 136 4.30 -5.01 -22.18
CA GLY A 136 5.54 -4.26 -21.95
C GLY A 136 6.16 -4.48 -20.56
N GLU A 137 7.33 -3.90 -20.32
CA GLU A 137 8.06 -4.08 -19.06
C GLU A 137 7.25 -3.58 -17.86
N ASP A 138 7.06 -4.47 -16.87
CA ASP A 138 6.37 -4.26 -15.58
C ASP A 138 4.88 -3.83 -15.70
N PRO A 139 3.99 -4.73 -16.16
CA PRO A 139 2.56 -4.41 -16.25
C PRO A 139 1.90 -4.32 -14.87
N ASP A 140 1.12 -3.25 -14.65
CA ASP A 140 0.27 -3.08 -13.46
C ASP A 140 -0.62 -4.30 -13.19
N LEU A 141 -0.85 -4.62 -11.90
CA LEU A 141 -1.74 -5.72 -11.50
C LEU A 141 -3.16 -5.56 -12.09
N SER A 142 -3.64 -4.32 -12.21
CA SER A 142 -4.92 -3.99 -12.85
C SER A 142 -4.96 -4.40 -14.33
N THR A 143 -3.84 -4.27 -15.03
CA THR A 143 -3.67 -4.69 -16.42
C THR A 143 -3.67 -6.21 -16.51
N LEU A 144 -2.95 -6.90 -15.63
CA LEU A 144 -2.96 -8.37 -15.57
C LEU A 144 -4.36 -8.95 -15.30
N ILE A 145 -5.16 -8.25 -14.48
CA ILE A 145 -6.56 -8.58 -14.18
C ILE A 145 -7.44 -8.48 -15.43
N SER A 146 -7.22 -7.49 -16.31
CA SER A 146 -8.03 -7.33 -17.53
C SER A 146 -7.80 -8.42 -18.58
N TYR A 147 -6.64 -9.07 -18.56
CA TYR A 147 -6.30 -10.20 -19.45
C TYR A 147 -6.60 -11.58 -18.84
N SER A 148 -7.10 -11.63 -17.60
CA SER A 148 -7.39 -12.88 -16.90
C SER A 148 -8.83 -13.35 -17.10
N ASP A 149 -9.07 -14.66 -17.04
CA ASP A 149 -10.43 -15.23 -17.08
C ASP A 149 -11.27 -14.75 -15.89
N ASP A 150 -12.59 -14.73 -16.07
CA ASP A 150 -13.55 -14.27 -15.05
C ASP A 150 -13.39 -14.94 -13.68
N GLY A 151 -13.02 -16.22 -13.62
CA GLY A 151 -12.81 -16.93 -12.35
C GLY A 151 -11.57 -16.45 -11.57
N ARG A 152 -10.49 -16.11 -12.29
CA ARG A 152 -9.22 -15.65 -11.68
C ARG A 152 -9.23 -14.15 -11.42
N ARG A 153 -9.92 -13.40 -12.28
CA ARG A 153 -10.16 -11.96 -12.18
C ARG A 153 -10.73 -11.59 -10.81
N GLY A 154 -11.76 -12.32 -10.35
CA GLY A 154 -12.35 -12.12 -9.03
C GLY A 154 -11.35 -12.32 -7.88
N SER A 155 -10.60 -13.43 -7.91
CA SER A 155 -9.60 -13.73 -6.89
C SER A 155 -8.46 -12.70 -6.83
N LEU A 156 -8.01 -12.21 -7.99
CA LEU A 156 -6.97 -11.18 -8.08
C LEU A 156 -7.46 -9.82 -7.58
N MET A 157 -8.70 -9.43 -7.93
CA MET A 157 -9.32 -8.20 -7.43
C MET A 157 -9.51 -8.23 -5.92
N GLU A 158 -9.97 -9.36 -5.37
CA GLU A 158 -10.08 -9.57 -3.93
C GLU A 158 -8.70 -9.40 -3.26
N CYS A 159 -7.68 -10.10 -3.74
CA CYS A 159 -6.32 -9.99 -3.20
C CYS A 159 -5.77 -8.55 -3.29
N GLN A 160 -6.00 -7.85 -4.41
CA GLN A 160 -5.58 -6.46 -4.59
C GLN A 160 -6.26 -5.54 -3.57
N SER A 161 -7.57 -5.68 -3.41
CA SER A 161 -8.35 -4.86 -2.47
C SER A 161 -7.90 -5.08 -1.02
N GLU A 162 -7.67 -6.34 -0.66
CA GLU A 162 -7.27 -6.71 0.69
C GLU A 162 -5.85 -6.22 1.01
N LEU A 163 -4.88 -6.44 0.11
CA LEU A 163 -3.53 -5.93 0.29
C LEU A 163 -3.51 -4.41 0.44
N ARG A 164 -4.35 -3.70 -0.33
CA ARG A 164 -4.45 -2.25 -0.25
C ARG A 164 -4.99 -1.80 1.11
N ALA A 165 -6.03 -2.45 1.61
CA ALA A 165 -6.58 -2.18 2.93
C ALA A 165 -5.54 -2.42 4.04
N LEU A 166 -4.89 -3.59 4.04
CA LEU A 166 -3.86 -3.94 5.02
C LEU A 166 -2.69 -2.96 5.03
N LEU A 167 -2.22 -2.51 3.86
CA LEU A 167 -1.12 -1.55 3.78
C LEU A 167 -1.49 -0.17 4.34
N VAL A 168 -2.74 0.27 4.15
CA VAL A 168 -3.24 1.52 4.75
C VAL A 168 -3.27 1.37 6.27
N ASP A 169 -3.86 0.30 6.78
CA ASP A 169 -3.98 0.05 8.22
C ASP A 169 -2.60 -0.05 8.90
N ILE A 170 -1.67 -0.79 8.30
CA ILE A 170 -0.29 -0.89 8.80
C ILE A 170 0.40 0.48 8.81
N SER A 171 0.22 1.29 7.76
CA SER A 171 0.79 2.64 7.69
C SER A 171 0.27 3.52 8.83
N ASP A 172 -1.03 3.46 9.10
CA ASP A 172 -1.65 4.28 10.13
C ASP A 172 -1.31 3.80 11.55
N LEU A 173 -1.25 2.49 11.79
CA LEU A 173 -0.75 1.92 13.05
C LEU A 173 0.70 2.32 13.30
N ASN A 174 1.56 2.23 12.28
CA ASN A 174 2.96 2.62 12.40
C ASN A 174 3.12 4.11 12.71
N LYS A 175 2.31 4.99 12.11
CA LYS A 175 2.30 6.42 12.47
C LYS A 175 1.88 6.64 13.92
N GLN A 176 0.86 5.94 14.40
CA GLN A 176 0.41 6.02 15.79
C GLN A 176 1.49 5.54 16.77
N ASN A 177 2.10 4.37 16.51
CA ASN A 177 3.15 3.82 17.37
C ASN A 177 4.38 4.74 17.40
N ARG A 178 4.74 5.32 16.26
CA ARG A 178 5.81 6.33 16.18
C ARG A 178 5.49 7.57 17.02
N ALA A 179 4.26 8.09 16.96
CA ALA A 179 3.87 9.24 17.77
C ALA A 179 3.95 8.95 19.28
N LEU A 180 3.61 7.72 19.71
CA LEU A 180 3.78 7.28 21.09
C LEU A 180 5.27 7.24 21.50
N LEU A 181 6.13 6.66 20.66
CA LEU A 181 7.57 6.61 20.90
C LEU A 181 8.20 8.01 20.96
N ASP A 182 7.86 8.88 20.01
CA ASP A 182 8.37 10.25 19.95
C ASP A 182 7.97 11.03 21.22
N SER A 183 6.74 10.83 21.70
CA SER A 183 6.26 11.42 22.96
C SER A 183 7.04 10.90 24.16
N SER A 184 7.22 9.59 24.27
CA SER A 184 7.99 8.97 25.36
C SER A 184 9.45 9.45 25.39
N LEU A 185 10.10 9.51 24.23
CA LEU A 185 11.46 10.04 24.11
C LEU A 185 11.56 11.51 24.49
N PHE A 186 10.57 12.32 24.10
CA PHE A 186 10.50 13.71 24.50
C PHE A 186 10.46 13.86 26.03
N TYR A 187 9.63 13.09 26.73
CA TYR A 187 9.56 13.13 28.19
C TYR A 187 10.85 12.67 28.87
N VAL A 188 11.47 11.59 28.38
CA VAL A 188 12.76 11.10 28.91
C VAL A 188 13.84 12.16 28.75
N GLN A 189 13.93 12.81 27.58
CA GLN A 189 14.90 13.89 27.36
C GLN A 189 14.66 15.06 28.33
N ARG A 190 13.40 15.47 28.53
CA ARG A 190 13.05 16.54 29.47
C ARG A 190 13.41 16.18 30.92
N ALA A 191 13.20 14.93 31.31
CA ALA A 191 13.58 14.45 32.63
C ALA A 191 15.10 14.46 32.83
N ILE A 192 15.87 14.03 31.81
CA ILE A 192 17.33 14.10 31.82
C ILE A 192 17.82 15.54 31.92
N ASP A 193 17.27 16.44 31.10
CA ASP A 193 17.61 17.87 31.12
C ASP A 193 17.32 18.43 32.52
N PHE A 194 16.15 18.15 33.09
CA PHE A 194 15.76 18.60 34.42
C PHE A 194 16.72 18.12 35.52
N ILE A 195 17.06 16.82 35.53
CA ILE A 195 18.04 16.27 36.47
C ILE A 195 19.41 16.93 36.26
N GLY A 196 19.81 17.17 35.01
CA GLY A 196 21.04 17.89 34.67
C GLY A 196 21.09 19.29 35.29
N HIS A 197 19.98 20.04 35.24
CA HIS A 197 19.87 21.35 35.89
C HIS A 197 19.92 21.27 37.42
N ILE A 198 19.42 20.20 38.04
CA ILE A 198 19.50 19.99 39.51
C ILE A 198 20.90 19.60 39.94
N VAL A 199 21.56 18.70 39.22
CA VAL A 199 22.89 18.17 39.56
C VAL A 199 23.98 19.20 39.28
N SER A 200 23.82 20.01 38.23
CA SER A 200 24.70 21.13 37.89
C SER A 200 23.91 22.43 37.86
N PRO A 201 23.45 22.94 39.02
CA PRO A 201 22.76 24.21 39.05
C PRO A 201 23.76 25.28 38.63
N GLY A 202 23.47 25.95 37.51
CA GLY A 202 24.26 27.09 37.08
C GLY A 202 24.32 28.10 38.23
N SER A 203 25.52 28.42 38.71
CA SER A 203 25.80 29.61 39.54
C SER A 203 24.71 29.90 40.60
N GLY A 204 24.48 28.98 41.53
CA GLY A 204 23.61 29.24 42.67
C GLY A 204 24.15 30.33 43.60
N TYR A 205 23.33 30.80 44.56
CA TYR A 205 23.83 31.65 45.63
C TYR A 205 24.80 30.86 46.52
N ALA A 206 26.01 31.39 46.71
CA ALA A 206 26.96 30.91 47.71
C ALA A 206 26.34 31.03 49.12
N ARG A 207 26.89 30.29 50.09
CA ARG A 207 26.48 30.31 51.50
C ARG A 207 26.47 31.71 52.16
N THR A 208 27.11 32.68 51.51
CA THR A 208 27.16 34.10 51.90
C THR A 208 26.01 34.95 51.32
N GLY A 209 25.06 34.35 50.58
CA GLY A 209 24.00 35.08 49.89
C GLY A 209 24.46 35.82 48.63
N ARG A 210 25.69 35.58 48.16
CA ARG A 210 26.22 36.15 46.90
C ARG A 210 26.07 35.13 45.76
N LEU A 211 25.61 35.54 44.59
CA LEU A 211 25.63 34.69 43.39
C LEU A 211 27.05 34.17 43.16
N ALA A 212 27.21 32.85 42.97
CA ALA A 212 28.48 32.24 42.60
C ALA A 212 28.75 32.53 41.12
N VAL A 213 29.08 33.80 40.83
CA VAL A 213 29.34 34.31 39.49
C VAL A 213 30.50 33.55 38.88
N ARG A 214 30.22 32.59 37.98
CA ARG A 214 31.20 32.17 36.98
C ARG A 214 31.25 33.25 35.92
N ASN A 215 32.30 34.09 35.95
CA ASN A 215 32.71 35.07 34.94
C ASN A 215 31.69 35.35 33.82
N ILE A 216 30.54 35.93 34.17
CA ILE A 216 29.64 36.55 33.22
C ILE A 216 30.03 38.03 33.23
N ASN A 217 30.73 38.46 32.20
CA ASN A 217 31.11 39.85 31.96
C ASN A 217 29.88 40.70 31.58
N GLY A 218 28.85 40.69 32.43
CA GLY A 218 27.63 41.48 32.29
C GLY A 218 27.60 42.58 33.35
N ARG A 219 27.58 43.84 32.90
CA ARG A 219 27.46 45.02 33.78
C ARG A 219 26.00 45.17 34.20
N VAL A 220 25.68 44.85 35.45
CA VAL A 220 24.36 45.14 36.03
C VAL A 220 24.25 46.65 36.25
N VAL A 221 23.31 47.29 35.56
CA VAL A 221 23.03 48.73 35.71
C VAL A 221 21.77 48.86 36.56
N HIS A 222 21.93 49.25 37.82
CA HIS A 222 20.80 49.65 38.66
C HIS A 222 20.51 51.13 38.36
N ARG A 223 19.29 51.43 37.93
CA ARG A 223 18.81 52.81 37.73
C ARG A 223 17.87 53.12 38.89
N GLU A 224 18.41 53.76 39.93
CA GLU A 224 17.58 54.34 40.99
C GLU A 224 16.96 55.64 40.49
N GLY A 225 15.67 55.82 40.82
CA GLY A 225 14.91 57.06 40.65
C GLY A 225 14.70 57.72 42.00
#